data_AF-A0A2W2INQ9-F1
#
_entry.id   AF-A0A2W2INQ9-F1
#
_cell.length_a   1.000
_cell.length_b   1.000
_cell.length_c   1.000
_cell.angle_alpha   90.00
_cell.angle_beta   90.00
_cell.angle_gamma   90.00
#
_symmetry.space_group_name_H-M   'P 1'
#
loop_
_entity.id
_entity.type
_entity.pdbx_description
1 polymer ?
#
loop_
_entity_poly.entity_id
_entity_poly.type
_entity_poly.pdbx_seq_one_letter_code
_entity_poly.pdbx_strand_id
1 'polypeptide(L)'
;MLIPVTCYPDPPKKSPCPERSRPGSWARAARRSLPCCTRRQGTGRGPPPRPRRSSGGSRRRLTITPDLLVCDGYGLAHPRRFGLACHLGVLTGLPVIGVAKTPFAGRHDLPARERGSWTPIVLDGEVVGRALRTREGVKPVYVSQGHRVGLDEACGHVLRLAPAYRIPEPIRRADRLSRGR
;
A
#
# COMPACT_ATOMS: atom_id res chain seq x y z
N MET A 1 9.07 -0.88 12.75
CA MET A 1 9.42 -2.32 12.86
C MET A 1 9.03 -2.98 11.54
N LEU A 2 10.01 -3.50 10.80
CA LEU A 2 9.79 -4.17 9.51
C LEU A 2 9.25 -5.57 9.76
N ILE A 3 8.13 -5.95 9.14
CA ILE A 3 7.65 -7.34 9.21
C ILE A 3 7.59 -7.95 7.83
N PRO A 4 8.29 -9.08 7.63
CA PRO A 4 8.21 -9.82 6.41
C PRO A 4 6.83 -10.49 6.28
N VAL A 5 6.14 -10.26 5.18
CA VAL A 5 5.07 -11.15 4.74
C VAL A 5 5.74 -12.22 3.88
N THR A 6 5.97 -13.41 4.46
CA THR A 6 6.42 -14.57 3.68
C THR A 6 5.22 -15.27 3.07
N CYS A 7 5.25 -15.40 1.74
CA CYS A 7 4.34 -16.19 0.92
C CYS A 7 2.85 -15.85 1.08
N TYR A 8 2.37 -14.97 0.20
CA TYR A 8 1.01 -15.08 -0.31
C TYR A 8 1.09 -15.14 -1.84
N PRO A 9 0.35 -16.04 -2.51
CA PRO A 9 0.38 -16.13 -3.96
C PRO A 9 0.01 -14.78 -4.59
N ASP A 10 0.69 -14.48 -5.71
CA ASP A 10 0.50 -13.25 -6.49
C ASP A 10 -0.99 -12.96 -6.70
N PRO A 11 -1.44 -11.70 -6.58
CA PRO A 11 -2.79 -11.34 -7.02
C PRO A 11 -2.98 -11.70 -8.50
N PRO A 12 -4.18 -12.14 -8.92
CA PRO A 12 -4.46 -12.31 -10.33
C PRO A 12 -4.21 -10.99 -11.05
N LYS A 13 -3.34 -11.01 -12.07
CA LYS A 13 -3.12 -9.86 -12.94
C LYS A 13 -4.45 -9.55 -13.63
N LYS A 14 -4.92 -8.32 -13.43
CA LYS A 14 -6.11 -7.67 -14.03
C LYS A 14 -7.43 -7.96 -13.29
N SER A 15 -7.85 -7.02 -12.46
CA SER A 15 -9.27 -6.72 -12.27
C SER A 15 -9.69 -5.70 -13.33
N PRO A 16 -10.75 -5.94 -14.12
CA PRO A 16 -11.33 -4.92 -14.99
C PRO A 16 -11.73 -3.68 -14.19
N CYS A 17 -11.53 -2.51 -14.79
CA CYS A 17 -12.13 -1.27 -14.32
C CYS A 17 -13.66 -1.47 -14.28
N PRO A 18 -14.38 -1.22 -13.17
CA PRO A 18 -15.83 -1.29 -13.18
C PRO A 18 -16.36 -0.24 -14.15
N GLU A 19 -17.04 -0.74 -15.18
CA GLU A 19 -17.62 0.04 -16.24
C GLU A 19 -18.75 0.92 -15.69
N ARG A 20 -18.51 2.24 -15.77
CA ARG A 20 -19.49 3.25 -16.22
C ARG A 20 -20.80 3.33 -15.43
N SER A 21 -20.75 3.94 -14.25
CA SER A 21 -21.86 4.77 -13.75
C SER A 21 -21.69 6.22 -14.25
N ARG A 22 -22.80 6.79 -14.72
CA ARG A 22 -22.91 8.01 -15.54
C ARG A 22 -22.15 9.21 -14.96
N PRO A 23 -21.48 10.04 -15.79
CA PRO A 23 -20.67 11.15 -15.31
C PRO A 23 -21.52 12.32 -14.81
N GLY A 24 -21.33 12.70 -13.54
CA GLY A 24 -21.62 14.04 -13.06
C GLY A 24 -20.72 15.09 -13.74
N SER A 25 -21.14 16.34 -13.73
CA SER A 25 -20.65 17.49 -14.50
C SER A 25 -19.15 17.84 -14.42
N TRP A 26 -18.37 17.17 -13.59
CA TRP A 26 -16.92 17.36 -13.44
C TRP A 26 -16.09 16.76 -14.60
N ALA A 27 -16.67 15.85 -15.40
CA ALA A 27 -15.97 15.06 -16.40
C ALA A 27 -15.58 15.79 -17.72
N ARG A 28 -15.82 17.10 -17.85
CA ARG A 28 -15.47 17.84 -19.08
C ARG A 28 -14.08 18.48 -19.09
N ALA A 29 -13.44 18.67 -17.93
CA ALA A 29 -12.14 19.37 -17.87
C ALA A 29 -10.91 18.47 -18.10
N ALA A 30 -10.98 17.16 -17.86
CA ALA A 30 -9.81 16.27 -17.87
C ALA A 30 -9.50 15.60 -19.23
N ARG A 31 -10.15 16.04 -20.32
CA ARG A 31 -10.09 15.35 -21.63
C ARG A 31 -9.05 15.88 -22.62
N ARG A 32 -8.16 16.79 -22.22
CA ARG A 32 -7.19 17.42 -23.12
C ARG A 32 -5.76 17.41 -22.60
N SER A 33 -5.20 16.23 -22.33
CA SER A 33 -3.74 16.00 -22.30
C SER A 33 -3.40 14.55 -21.90
N LEU A 34 -3.64 13.59 -22.79
CA LEU A 34 -3.04 12.26 -22.69
C LEU A 34 -2.38 11.92 -24.03
N PRO A 35 -1.05 11.78 -24.10
CA PRO A 35 -0.45 10.82 -25.02
C PRO A 35 -0.41 9.46 -24.32
N CYS A 36 -1.45 8.69 -24.63
CA CYS A 36 -1.38 7.29 -25.04
C CYS A 36 -0.15 6.50 -24.55
N CYS A 37 -0.35 5.83 -23.42
CA CYS A 37 0.46 4.71 -22.94
C CYS A 37 0.48 3.58 -24.00
N THR A 38 1.35 3.71 -25.00
CA THR A 38 1.61 2.66 -25.98
C THR A 38 2.60 1.65 -25.38
N ARG A 39 2.07 0.44 -25.16
CA ARG A 39 2.74 -0.84 -25.44
C ARG A 39 4.25 -0.90 -25.17
N ARG A 40 4.64 -1.44 -24.01
CA ARG A 40 5.90 -2.20 -23.89
C ARG A 40 5.62 -3.60 -23.37
N GLN A 41 5.66 -4.55 -24.30
CA GLN A 41 5.70 -5.98 -24.00
C GLN A 41 7.05 -6.33 -23.37
N GLY A 42 7.02 -7.32 -22.47
CA GLY A 42 8.11 -8.25 -22.15
C GLY A 42 9.51 -7.70 -21.84
N THR A 43 9.90 -7.76 -20.57
CA THR A 43 11.16 -8.42 -20.18
C THR A 43 10.98 -9.09 -18.81
N GLY A 44 11.38 -10.37 -18.73
CA GLY A 44 11.37 -11.13 -17.49
C GLY A 44 12.21 -10.42 -16.42
N ARG A 45 11.61 -10.19 -15.25
CA ARG A 45 12.37 -9.78 -14.07
C ARG A 45 12.76 -11.05 -13.32
N GLY A 46 14.03 -11.43 -13.43
CA GLY A 46 14.64 -12.39 -12.53
C GLY A 46 14.50 -11.96 -11.07
N PRO A 47 14.72 -12.88 -10.12
CA PRO A 47 14.56 -12.62 -8.69
C PRO A 47 15.43 -11.41 -8.25
N PRO A 48 14.95 -10.62 -7.27
CA PRO A 48 15.69 -9.44 -6.81
C PRO A 48 17.08 -9.84 -6.27
N PRO A 49 18.10 -8.96 -6.40
CA PRO A 49 19.45 -9.24 -5.92
C PRO A 49 19.46 -9.46 -4.41
N ARG A 50 20.19 -10.49 -3.95
CA ARG A 50 20.38 -10.77 -2.52
C ARG A 50 21.20 -9.65 -1.87
N PRO A 51 20.80 -9.10 -0.71
CA PRO A 51 21.57 -8.03 -0.07
C PRO A 51 22.93 -8.54 0.44
N ARG A 52 23.99 -7.75 0.22
CA ARG A 52 25.35 -8.01 0.72
C ARG A 52 25.37 -8.04 2.25
N ARG A 53 26.10 -9.02 2.82
CA ARG A 53 26.40 -9.13 4.25
C ARG A 53 27.15 -7.88 4.73
N SER A 54 26.55 -7.12 5.64
CA SER A 54 27.29 -6.21 6.53
C SER A 54 27.03 -6.62 7.99
N SER A 55 28.13 -6.78 8.72
CA SER A 55 28.22 -7.24 10.10
C SER A 55 27.96 -6.08 11.07
N GLY A 56 27.26 -6.33 12.19
CA GLY A 56 27.24 -5.41 13.34
C GLY A 56 25.84 -4.95 13.78
N GLY A 57 25.39 -5.43 14.94
CA GLY A 57 24.21 -4.94 15.67
C GLY A 57 23.25 -6.06 16.09
N SER A 58 22.86 -6.08 17.36
CA SER A 58 21.82 -6.94 17.96
C SER A 58 20.42 -6.62 17.40
N ARG A 59 20.24 -6.85 16.09
CA ARG A 59 18.95 -6.95 15.41
C ARG A 59 18.82 -8.41 15.08
N ARG A 60 17.80 -9.09 15.62
CA ARG A 60 17.43 -10.43 15.15
C ARG A 60 17.31 -10.34 13.63
N ARG A 61 18.29 -10.89 12.93
CA ARG A 61 18.41 -10.78 11.48
C ARG A 61 17.31 -11.65 10.89
N LEU A 62 16.52 -11.08 9.97
CA LEU A 62 15.57 -11.87 9.22
C LEU A 62 16.37 -12.88 8.38
N THR A 63 16.14 -14.17 8.62
CA THR A 63 16.71 -15.27 7.84
C THR A 63 15.99 -15.45 6.51
N ILE A 64 14.79 -14.89 6.40
CA ILE A 64 13.92 -14.88 5.22
C ILE A 64 13.88 -13.49 4.62
N THR A 65 13.94 -13.40 3.30
CA THR A 65 13.65 -12.15 2.58
C THR A 65 12.16 -12.11 2.28
N PRO A 66 11.42 -11.06 2.71
CA PRO A 66 10.02 -10.95 2.38
C PRO A 66 9.76 -10.58 0.95
N ASP A 67 8.61 -11.05 0.46
CA ASP A 67 8.05 -10.65 -0.82
C ASP A 67 7.39 -9.27 -0.73
N LEU A 68 6.83 -8.93 0.45
CA LEU A 68 6.19 -7.65 0.73
C LEU A 68 6.47 -7.20 2.17
N LEU A 69 6.81 -5.92 2.32
CA LEU A 69 6.88 -5.24 3.61
C LEU A 69 5.61 -4.40 3.84
N VAL A 70 5.04 -4.55 5.03
CA VAL A 70 3.89 -3.74 5.46
C VAL A 70 4.35 -2.82 6.59
N CYS A 71 4.29 -1.51 6.34
CA CYS A 71 4.73 -0.50 7.29
C CYS A 71 3.53 0.14 8.00
N ASP A 72 3.60 0.26 9.34
CA ASP A 72 2.68 1.12 10.10
C ASP A 72 3.10 2.58 9.91
N GLY A 73 2.49 3.25 8.92
CA GLY A 73 2.88 4.59 8.48
C GLY A 73 2.56 4.83 7.01
N TYR A 74 2.98 5.99 6.50
CA TYR A 74 2.66 6.45 5.15
C TYR A 74 3.79 6.19 4.15
N GLY A 75 3.42 6.08 2.89
CA GLY A 75 4.32 6.16 1.73
C GLY A 75 4.10 7.47 0.98
N LEU A 76 3.49 7.42 -0.21
CA LEU A 76 3.20 8.60 -1.03
C LEU A 76 2.21 9.58 -0.39
N ALA A 77 1.35 9.10 0.52
CA ALA A 77 0.42 9.93 1.29
C ALA A 77 1.13 10.72 2.40
N HIS A 78 2.06 11.59 1.99
CA HIS A 78 2.88 12.43 2.84
C HIS A 78 3.03 13.80 2.15
N PRO A 79 3.11 14.94 2.87
CA PRO A 79 3.26 16.27 2.26
C PRO A 79 4.43 16.37 1.27
N ARG A 80 5.52 15.64 1.55
CA ARG A 80 6.71 15.56 0.67
C ARG A 80 6.68 14.41 -0.33
N ARG A 81 5.53 13.73 -0.47
CA ARG A 81 5.33 12.51 -1.28
C ARG A 81 6.33 11.37 -1.00
N PHE A 82 6.98 11.38 0.17
CA PHE A 82 8.04 10.44 0.52
C PHE A 82 7.99 10.10 2.02
N GLY A 83 7.07 9.22 2.39
CA GLY A 83 6.92 8.72 3.76
C GLY A 83 7.83 7.54 4.10
N LEU A 84 7.67 7.02 5.31
CA LEU A 84 8.45 5.89 5.85
C LEU A 84 8.40 4.65 4.95
N ALA A 85 7.23 4.31 4.39
CA ALA A 85 7.09 3.16 3.49
C ALA A 85 7.90 3.32 2.20
N CYS A 86 7.97 4.54 1.65
CA CYS A 86 8.81 4.84 0.47
C CYS A 86 10.29 4.71 0.82
N HIS A 87 10.69 5.33 1.93
CA HIS A 87 12.08 5.31 2.40
C HIS A 87 12.58 3.87 2.63
N LEU A 88 11.79 3.05 3.32
CA LEU A 88 12.11 1.65 3.56
C LEU A 88 12.23 0.85 2.26
N GLY A 89 11.35 1.09 1.30
CA GLY A 89 11.39 0.39 0.02
C GLY A 89 12.59 0.75 -0.83
N VAL A 90 12.98 2.03 -0.85
CA VAL A 90 14.21 2.45 -1.55
C VAL A 90 15.46 1.84 -0.90
N LEU A 91 15.53 1.84 0.44
CA LEU A 91 16.69 1.29 1.15
C LEU A 91 16.80 -0.24 1.03
N THR A 92 15.68 -0.95 1.00
CA THR A 92 15.66 -2.43 0.96
C THR A 92 15.57 -3.00 -0.45
N GLY A 93 15.13 -2.21 -1.43
CA GLY A 93 14.81 -2.64 -2.80
C GLY A 93 13.55 -3.52 -2.89
N LEU A 94 12.86 -3.75 -1.77
CA LEU A 94 11.70 -4.65 -1.66
C LEU A 94 10.38 -3.92 -1.91
N PRO A 95 9.32 -4.63 -2.33
CA PRO A 95 7.97 -4.10 -2.37
C PRO A 95 7.50 -3.65 -0.98
N VAL A 96 6.98 -2.43 -0.85
CA VAL A 96 6.52 -1.87 0.43
C VAL A 96 5.19 -1.14 0.28
N ILE A 97 4.29 -1.38 1.22
CA ILE A 97 3.03 -0.64 1.38
C ILE A 97 2.96 0.05 2.74
N GLY A 98 2.36 1.24 2.77
CA GLY A 98 2.08 1.98 3.99
C GLY A 98 0.63 1.82 4.42
N VAL A 99 0.40 1.47 5.68
CA VAL A 99 -0.92 1.39 6.30
C VAL A 99 -0.92 2.20 7.59
N ALA A 100 -1.75 3.23 7.66
CA ALA A 100 -1.86 4.08 8.84
C ALA A 100 -3.24 3.96 9.52
N LYS A 101 -3.27 4.25 10.82
CA LYS A 101 -4.45 4.13 11.71
C LYS A 101 -5.28 5.41 11.76
N THR A 102 -4.63 6.55 11.56
CA THR A 102 -5.22 7.88 11.50
C THR A 102 -5.02 8.43 10.09
N PRO A 103 -5.75 9.46 9.66
CA PRO A 103 -5.38 10.27 8.51
C PRO A 103 -4.24 11.22 8.89
N PHE A 104 -3.42 11.64 7.93
CA PHE A 104 -2.33 12.59 8.17
C PHE A 104 -2.32 13.73 7.16
N ALA A 105 -2.31 13.40 5.87
CA ALA A 105 -2.28 14.37 4.80
C ALA A 105 -3.28 14.01 3.69
N GLY A 106 -3.86 15.04 3.08
CA GLY A 106 -4.84 14.92 2.01
C GLY A 106 -6.28 14.97 2.50
N ARG A 107 -7.18 15.37 1.60
CA ARG A 107 -8.63 15.33 1.79
C ARG A 107 -9.13 13.95 1.42
N HIS A 108 -10.05 13.41 2.21
CA HIS A 108 -10.72 12.15 1.95
C HIS A 108 -12.10 12.15 2.61
N ASP A 109 -13.05 11.50 1.96
CA ASP A 109 -14.33 11.19 2.57
C ASP A 109 -14.26 9.86 3.32
N LEU A 110 -15.25 9.58 4.17
CA LEU A 110 -15.37 8.26 4.76
C LEU A 110 -15.88 7.27 3.71
N PRO A 111 -15.27 6.08 3.58
CA PRO A 111 -15.80 5.05 2.69
C PRO A 111 -17.12 4.51 3.21
N ALA A 112 -17.86 3.82 2.34
CA ALA A 112 -19.07 3.11 2.74
C ALA A 112 -18.79 2.06 3.84
N ARG A 113 -19.86 1.52 4.44
CA ARG A 113 -19.77 0.71 5.65
C ARG A 113 -19.20 -0.68 5.37
N GLU A 114 -19.36 -1.18 4.15
CA GLU A 114 -19.03 -2.54 3.74
C GLU A 114 -17.52 -2.76 3.69
N ARG A 115 -17.10 -3.98 3.99
CA ARG A 115 -15.70 -4.36 3.87
C ARG A 115 -15.25 -4.29 2.41
N GLY A 116 -14.09 -3.66 2.19
CA GLY A 116 -13.54 -3.42 0.86
C GLY A 116 -13.90 -2.07 0.26
N SER A 117 -14.91 -1.38 0.81
CA SER A 117 -15.26 -0.02 0.40
C SER A 117 -14.09 0.93 0.67
N TRP A 118 -13.82 1.83 -0.28
CA TRP A 118 -12.73 2.79 -0.18
C TRP A 118 -13.08 4.14 -0.80
N THR A 119 -12.39 5.18 -0.35
CA THR A 119 -12.42 6.54 -0.89
C THR A 119 -10.99 7.00 -1.19
N PRO A 120 -10.79 7.81 -2.23
CA PRO A 120 -9.46 8.33 -2.55
C PRO A 120 -9.00 9.33 -1.48
N ILE A 121 -7.71 9.31 -1.19
CA ILE A 121 -7.03 10.38 -0.44
C ILE A 121 -6.36 11.27 -1.46
N VAL A 122 -6.81 12.53 -1.54
CA VAL A 122 -6.35 13.50 -2.52
C VAL A 122 -5.48 14.55 -1.85
N LEU A 123 -4.26 14.73 -2.36
CA LEU A 123 -3.31 15.75 -1.92
C LEU A 123 -2.83 16.51 -3.16
N ASP A 124 -2.98 17.83 -3.14
CA ASP A 124 -2.60 18.72 -4.24
C ASP A 124 -3.20 18.33 -5.60
N GLY A 125 -4.46 17.85 -5.59
CA GLY A 125 -5.18 17.41 -6.78
C GLY A 125 -4.85 15.99 -7.25
N GLU A 126 -3.92 15.28 -6.60
CA GLU A 126 -3.52 13.93 -6.96
C GLU A 126 -3.94 12.88 -5.93
N VAL A 127 -4.27 11.68 -6.40
CA VAL A 127 -4.59 10.55 -5.54
C VAL A 127 -3.31 9.93 -4.99
N VAL A 128 -3.06 10.14 -3.70
CA VAL A 128 -1.85 9.65 -3.00
C VAL A 128 -2.08 8.37 -2.19
N GLY A 129 -3.34 7.99 -2.00
CA GLY A 129 -3.73 6.82 -1.22
C GLY A 129 -5.23 6.58 -1.21
N ARG A 130 -5.67 5.66 -0.35
CA ARG A 130 -7.08 5.33 -0.13
C ARG A 130 -7.39 5.14 1.34
N ALA A 131 -8.52 5.69 1.79
CA ALA A 131 -9.13 5.29 3.04
C ALA A 131 -9.93 4.01 2.78
N LEU A 132 -9.50 2.89 3.36
CA LEU A 132 -9.99 1.54 3.06
C LEU A 132 -10.71 0.95 4.27
N ARG A 133 -11.91 0.40 4.05
CA ARG A 133 -12.68 -0.32 5.05
C ARG A 133 -12.23 -1.79 5.13
N THR A 134 -11.41 -2.12 6.11
CA THR A 134 -10.96 -3.52 6.36
C THR A 134 -11.98 -4.35 7.14
N ARG A 135 -12.81 -3.69 7.96
CA ARG A 135 -13.86 -4.30 8.76
C ARG A 135 -15.14 -3.48 8.64
N GLU A 136 -16.26 -4.16 8.48
CA GLU A 136 -17.56 -3.54 8.31
C GLU A 136 -17.91 -2.66 9.52
N GLY A 137 -18.39 -1.44 9.27
CA GLY A 137 -18.80 -0.49 10.32
C GLY A 137 -17.67 0.04 11.22
N VAL A 138 -16.42 -0.43 11.07
CA VAL A 138 -15.27 -0.02 11.88
C VAL A 138 -14.46 1.04 11.14
N LYS A 139 -13.89 2.01 11.86
CA LYS A 139 -13.03 3.08 11.29
C LYS A 139 -12.06 2.54 10.21
N PRO A 140 -11.94 3.21 9.06
CA PRO A 140 -11.09 2.74 7.97
C PRO A 140 -9.61 2.80 8.35
N VAL A 141 -8.76 2.16 7.55
CA VAL A 141 -7.30 2.34 7.55
C VAL A 141 -6.88 3.14 6.33
N TYR A 142 -5.72 3.78 6.39
CA TYR A 142 -5.25 4.66 5.34
C TYR A 142 -4.10 3.98 4.61
N VAL A 143 -4.36 3.55 3.38
CA VAL A 143 -3.42 2.79 2.56
C VAL A 143 -2.75 3.72 1.57
N SER A 144 -1.43 3.61 1.45
CA SER A 144 -0.64 4.37 0.49
C SER A 144 0.45 3.50 -0.14
N GLN A 145 0.80 3.84 -1.39
CA GLN A 145 1.90 3.18 -2.09
C GLN A 145 3.23 3.55 -1.40
N GLY A 146 4.09 2.56 -1.15
CA GLY A 146 5.46 2.80 -0.66
C GLY A 146 6.47 2.68 -1.79
N HIS A 147 6.76 1.45 -2.22
CA HIS A 147 7.74 1.18 -3.27
C HIS A 147 7.37 -0.07 -4.05
N ARG A 148 7.49 -0.02 -5.39
CA ARG A 148 7.29 -1.17 -6.29
C ARG A 148 5.94 -1.91 -6.14
N VAL A 149 4.91 -1.22 -5.67
CA VAL A 149 3.54 -1.76 -5.50
C VAL A 149 2.53 -0.69 -5.92
N GLY A 150 1.55 -1.06 -6.74
CA GLY A 150 0.46 -0.16 -7.14
C GLY A 150 -0.60 0.02 -6.04
N LEU A 151 -1.42 1.07 -6.12
CA LEU A 151 -2.42 1.36 -5.08
C LEU A 151 -3.53 0.30 -4.98
N ASP A 152 -4.00 -0.22 -6.11
CA ASP A 152 -4.99 -1.30 -6.14
C ASP A 152 -4.46 -2.57 -5.47
N GLU A 153 -3.23 -2.95 -5.84
CA GLU A 153 -2.54 -4.10 -5.28
C GLU A 153 -2.31 -3.92 -3.77
N ALA A 154 -1.88 -2.73 -3.33
CA ALA A 154 -1.72 -2.42 -1.92
C ALA A 154 -3.03 -2.62 -1.14
N CYS A 155 -4.17 -2.15 -1.67
CA CYS A 155 -5.47 -2.35 -1.04
C CYS A 155 -5.86 -3.83 -0.97
N GLY A 156 -5.62 -4.59 -2.05
CA GLY A 156 -5.86 -6.02 -2.09
C GLY A 156 -5.05 -6.79 -1.04
N HIS A 157 -3.76 -6.48 -0.90
CA HIS A 157 -2.90 -7.05 0.14
C HIS A 157 -3.38 -6.70 1.53
N VAL A 158 -3.77 -5.44 1.78
CA VAL A 158 -4.29 -5.01 3.09
C VAL A 158 -5.57 -5.77 3.48
N LEU A 159 -6.49 -5.98 2.54
CA LEU A 159 -7.70 -6.77 2.82
C LEU A 159 -7.36 -8.22 3.14
N ARG A 160 -6.44 -8.85 2.42
CA ARG A 160 -6.03 -10.24 2.70
C ARG A 160 -5.34 -10.38 4.05
N LEU A 161 -4.50 -9.40 4.40
CA LEU A 161 -3.75 -9.37 5.65
C LEU A 161 -4.59 -8.92 6.85
N ALA A 162 -5.83 -8.48 6.64
CA ALA A 162 -6.78 -8.05 7.67
C ALA A 162 -8.10 -8.87 7.58
N PRO A 163 -8.07 -10.20 7.81
CA PRO A 163 -9.27 -11.02 7.75
C PRO A 163 -10.18 -10.78 8.96
N ALA A 164 -9.61 -10.76 10.16
CA ALA A 164 -10.37 -10.69 11.42
C ALA A 164 -10.39 -9.30 12.07
N TYR A 165 -9.35 -8.49 11.87
CA TYR A 165 -9.15 -7.24 12.61
C TYR A 165 -9.04 -6.02 11.69
N ARG A 166 -9.30 -4.83 12.24
CA ARG A 166 -9.13 -3.55 11.53
C ARG A 166 -7.71 -3.37 11.00
N ILE A 167 -6.73 -3.63 11.85
CA ILE A 167 -5.30 -3.46 11.54
C ILE A 167 -4.77 -4.79 10.98
N PRO A 168 -4.02 -4.77 9.87
CA PRO A 168 -3.42 -5.98 9.30
C PRO A 168 -2.61 -6.77 10.33
N GLU A 169 -2.67 -8.09 10.23
CA GLU A 169 -1.97 -9.01 11.11
C GLU A 169 -0.48 -8.74 11.24
N PRO A 170 0.29 -8.44 10.15
CA PRO A 170 1.70 -8.10 10.28
C PRO A 170 1.91 -6.94 11.25
N ILE A 171 1.19 -5.83 11.08
CA ILE A 171 1.32 -4.64 11.95
C ILE A 171 0.90 -4.98 13.39
N ARG A 172 -0.19 -5.72 13.58
CA ARG A 172 -0.63 -6.14 14.93
C ARG A 172 0.41 -6.99 15.64
N ARG A 173 1.04 -7.93 14.92
CA ARG A 173 2.11 -8.79 15.46
C ARG A 173 3.34 -7.95 15.82
N ALA A 174 3.71 -6.97 14.99
CA ALA A 174 4.79 -6.01 15.30
C ALA A 174 4.52 -5.26 16.58
N ASP A 175 3.37 -4.59 16.66
CA ASP A 175 3.02 -3.73 17.80
C ASP A 175 3.03 -4.54 19.10
N ARG A 176 2.47 -5.76 19.10
CA ARG A 176 2.52 -6.67 20.25
C ARG A 176 3.95 -7.05 20.65
N LEU A 177 4.81 -7.38 19.69
CA LEU A 177 6.22 -7.73 19.95
C LEU A 177 7.07 -6.52 20.38
N SER A 178 6.65 -5.31 20.02
CA SER A 178 7.36 -4.06 20.36
C SER A 178 7.14 -3.68 21.82
N ARG A 179 5.95 -3.97 22.37
CA ARG A 179 5.55 -3.62 23.74
C ARG A 179 5.91 -4.68 24.78
N GLY A 180 6.20 -5.90 24.35
CA GLY A 180 6.59 -7.01 25.24
C GLY A 180 8.09 -7.07 25.49
N ARG A 181 8.78 -5.93 25.52
CA ARG A 181 10.22 -5.79 25.80
C ARG A 181 10.45 -4.78 26.90
#